data_AF-A0AAN0JQX6-F1
#
_entry.id   AF-A0AAN0JQX6-F1
#
_cell.length_a   1.000
_cell.length_b   1.000
_cell.length_c   1.000
_cell.angle_alpha   90.00
_cell.angle_beta   90.00
_cell.angle_gamma   90.00
#
_symmetry.space_group_name_H-M   'P 1'
#
loop_
_entity.id
_entity.type
_entity.pdbx_description
1 polymer ?
#
loop_
_entity_poly.entity_id
_entity_poly.type
_entity_poly.pdbx_seq_one_letter_code
_entity_poly.pdbx_strand_id
1 'polypeptide(L)'
;MDILYSGHLHSTDSVPITFLTVCLHIKVCHAELNAILNKNSADVKGCTIYVALFPCNECAKLIIQSGITEILNVSDKHHDTDHMIASRKLLDMAKVKYSQFIPSIKTLTIDFSSIDDCVYNHWTQ
;
A
#
# COMPACT_ATOMS: atom_id res chain seq x y z
N MET A 1 -27.40 -0.14 -10.45
CA MET A 1 -28.06 1.12 -10.03
C MET A 1 -26.98 2.17 -9.98
N ASP A 2 -26.94 2.98 -11.02
CA ASP A 2 -26.02 4.08 -11.21
C ASP A 2 -26.29 5.17 -10.17
N ILE A 3 -25.23 5.67 -9.53
CA ILE A 3 -25.28 6.95 -8.82
C ILE A 3 -24.30 7.87 -9.54
N LEU A 4 -24.78 8.48 -10.63
CA LEU A 4 -24.14 9.63 -11.28
C LEU A 4 -24.38 10.85 -10.40
N TYR A 5 -23.35 11.31 -9.69
CA TYR A 5 -23.40 12.60 -9.00
C TYR A 5 -23.28 13.72 -10.05
N SER A 6 -24.42 14.30 -10.43
CA SER A 6 -24.47 15.50 -11.27
C SER A 6 -24.27 16.72 -10.38
N GLY A 7 -23.03 17.19 -10.27
CA GLY A 7 -22.68 18.42 -9.57
C GLY A 7 -21.76 19.28 -10.43
N HIS A 8 -22.27 20.40 -10.92
CA HIS A 8 -21.49 21.44 -11.58
C HIS A 8 -20.83 22.30 -10.48
N LEU A 9 -19.50 22.28 -10.37
CA LEU A 9 -18.78 23.19 -9.47
C LEU A 9 -17.68 23.94 -10.24
N HIS A 10 -17.80 25.26 -10.14
CA HIS A 10 -17.03 26.29 -10.81
C HIS A 10 -15.60 26.44 -10.25
N SER A 11 -14.65 26.55 -11.17
CA SER A 11 -13.38 27.31 -11.14
C SER A 11 -12.33 27.11 -10.03
N THR A 12 -11.10 26.89 -10.53
CA THR A 12 -9.75 27.06 -9.93
C THR A 12 -9.29 26.05 -8.88
N ASP A 13 -8.88 24.87 -9.32
CA ASP A 13 -7.49 24.40 -9.17
C ASP A 13 -7.28 23.21 -10.12
N SER A 14 -6.37 23.39 -11.08
CA SER A 14 -6.13 22.48 -12.19
C SER A 14 -5.35 21.24 -11.74
N VAL A 15 -6.02 20.28 -11.13
CA VAL A 15 -5.63 18.86 -11.19
C VAL A 15 -6.53 18.18 -12.22
N PRO A 16 -6.02 17.78 -13.40
CA PRO A 16 -6.88 17.30 -14.46
C PRO A 16 -7.60 16.03 -14.05
N ILE A 17 -8.92 16.03 -14.26
CA ILE A 17 -9.89 14.97 -13.93
C ILE A 17 -9.63 13.69 -14.75
N THR A 18 -8.56 13.64 -15.56
CA THR A 18 -8.03 12.42 -16.16
C THR A 18 -7.44 11.44 -15.14
N PHE A 19 -7.27 11.84 -13.87
CA PHE A 19 -6.75 10.97 -12.81
C PHE A 19 -7.72 9.86 -12.37
N LEU A 20 -9.02 10.01 -12.61
CA LEU A 20 -10.05 9.08 -12.13
C LEU A 20 -10.53 8.05 -13.18
N THR A 21 -10.04 8.14 -14.42
CA THR A 21 -10.39 7.18 -15.51
C THR A 21 -9.54 5.90 -15.49
N VAL A 22 -8.71 5.69 -14.45
CA VAL A 22 -7.94 4.44 -14.27
C VAL A 22 -8.84 3.28 -13.80
N CYS A 23 -10.07 3.54 -13.35
CA CYS A 23 -10.92 2.50 -12.74
C CYS A 23 -11.77 1.65 -13.68
N LEU A 24 -11.46 1.52 -14.98
CA LEU A 24 -12.23 0.64 -15.90
C LEU A 24 -11.49 -0.62 -16.36
N HIS A 25 -10.54 -1.13 -15.57
CA HIS A 25 -9.96 -2.46 -15.84
C HIS A 25 -9.60 -3.22 -14.57
N ILE A 26 -10.57 -3.49 -13.70
CA ILE A 26 -10.28 -4.06 -12.38
C ILE A 26 -11.19 -5.24 -12.08
N LYS A 27 -10.60 -6.43 -11.96
CA LYS A 27 -11.20 -7.51 -11.14
C LYS A 27 -10.46 -7.75 -9.83
N VAL A 28 -9.33 -7.10 -9.56
CA VAL A 28 -8.65 -7.20 -8.25
C VAL A 28 -7.90 -5.89 -7.95
N CYS A 29 -8.22 -5.23 -6.84
CA CYS A 29 -7.40 -4.14 -6.29
C CYS A 29 -6.20 -4.74 -5.56
N HIS A 30 -5.00 -4.24 -5.82
CA HIS A 30 -3.80 -4.65 -5.10
C HIS A 30 -3.77 -4.09 -3.67
N ALA A 31 -2.99 -4.71 -2.80
CA ALA A 31 -2.91 -4.35 -1.38
C ALA A 31 -2.41 -2.91 -1.18
N GLU A 32 -1.50 -2.45 -2.03
CA GLU A 32 -0.90 -1.11 -2.00
C GLU A 32 -1.95 -0.01 -2.22
N LEU A 33 -2.83 -0.21 -3.20
CA LEU A 33 -3.93 0.71 -3.46
C LEU A 33 -4.88 0.75 -2.26
N ASN A 34 -5.24 -0.42 -1.72
CA ASN A 34 -6.14 -0.49 -0.57
C ASN A 34 -5.54 0.19 0.68
N ALA A 35 -4.24 0.08 0.90
CA ALA A 35 -3.55 0.74 2.00
C ALA A 35 -3.54 2.28 1.83
N ILE A 36 -3.31 2.78 0.61
CA ILE A 36 -3.31 4.22 0.31
C ILE A 36 -4.73 4.79 0.38
N LEU A 37 -5.77 4.01 0.08
CA LEU A 37 -7.16 4.47 0.16
C LEU A 37 -7.67 4.46 1.61
N ASN A 38 -7.42 3.39 2.36
CA ASN A 38 -8.00 3.15 3.69
C ASN A 38 -7.10 3.57 4.85
N LYS A 39 -6.44 4.73 4.75
CA LYS A 39 -5.71 5.31 5.87
C LYS A 39 -6.65 6.10 6.79
N ASN A 40 -6.36 6.09 8.09
CA ASN A 40 -7.03 6.93 9.08
C ASN A 40 -6.32 8.29 9.27
N SER A 41 -5.49 8.68 8.30
CA SER A 41 -4.70 9.91 8.28
C SER A 41 -5.10 10.79 7.10
N ALA A 42 -4.90 12.10 7.22
CA ALA A 42 -5.18 13.04 6.13
C ALA A 42 -4.32 12.74 4.87
N ASP A 43 -3.06 12.36 5.07
CA ASP A 43 -2.15 11.92 4.01
C ASP A 43 -1.18 10.83 4.51
N VAL A 44 -0.35 10.33 3.59
CA VAL A 44 0.71 9.33 3.84
C VAL A 44 2.07 9.84 3.35
N LYS A 45 2.25 11.17 3.32
CA LYS A 45 3.46 11.78 2.77
C LYS A 45 4.64 11.56 3.71
N GLY A 46 5.74 11.07 3.16
CA GLY A 46 6.95 10.74 3.92
C GLY A 46 6.85 9.41 4.69
N CYS A 47 5.77 8.64 4.52
CA CYS A 47 5.62 7.35 5.18
C CYS A 47 6.44 6.24 4.47
N THR A 48 6.56 5.11 5.17
CA THR A 48 7.13 3.86 4.67
C THR A 48 6.01 2.83 4.50
N ILE A 49 5.96 2.14 3.36
CA ILE A 49 4.99 1.07 3.10
C ILE A 49 5.66 -0.31 3.17
N TYR A 50 5.05 -1.23 3.91
CA TYR A 50 5.49 -2.62 4.02
C TYR A 50 4.58 -3.49 3.16
N VAL A 51 5.16 -4.22 2.20
CA VAL A 51 4.43 -5.04 1.23
C VAL A 51 4.99 -6.45 1.15
N ALA A 52 4.11 -7.44 0.97
CA ALA A 52 4.55 -8.82 0.83
C ALA A 52 5.29 -9.07 -0.49
N LEU A 53 4.82 -8.45 -1.58
CA LEU A 53 5.40 -8.56 -2.93
C LEU A 53 5.82 -7.18 -3.43
N PHE A 54 6.84 -7.14 -4.29
CA PHE A 54 7.26 -5.90 -4.93
C PHE A 54 6.11 -5.26 -5.73
N PRO A 55 5.89 -3.93 -5.63
CA PRO A 55 4.73 -3.29 -6.26
C PRO A 55 4.85 -3.27 -7.78
N CYS A 56 3.73 -3.51 -8.48
CA CYS A 56 3.67 -3.39 -9.93
C CYS A 56 3.78 -1.92 -10.40
N ASN A 57 3.95 -1.71 -11.70
CA ASN A 57 4.11 -0.36 -12.28
C ASN A 57 2.92 0.58 -12.02
N GLU A 58 1.68 0.07 -11.97
CA GLU A 58 0.52 0.90 -11.64
C GLU A 58 0.47 1.27 -10.16
N CYS A 59 0.84 0.34 -9.26
CA CYS A 59 0.95 0.62 -7.83
C CYS A 59 2.10 1.58 -7.53
N ALA A 60 3.22 1.51 -8.26
CA ALA A 60 4.34 2.43 -8.11
C ALA A 60 3.93 3.88 -8.40
N LYS A 61 3.12 4.13 -9.44
CA LYS A 61 2.59 5.48 -9.74
C LYS A 61 1.80 6.03 -8.56
N LEU A 62 0.92 5.21 -7.98
CA LEU A 62 0.09 5.58 -6.83
C LEU A 62 0.94 5.85 -5.59
N ILE A 63 1.93 5.00 -5.30
CA ILE A 63 2.86 5.19 -4.19
C ILE A 63 3.58 6.53 -4.32
N ILE A 64 4.14 6.83 -5.50
CA ILE A 64 4.84 8.10 -5.77
C ILE A 64 3.91 9.29 -5.55
N GLN A 65 2.69 9.23 -6.07
CA GLN A 65 1.72 10.33 -5.99
C GLN A 65 1.14 10.53 -4.60
N SER A 66 1.05 9.46 -3.81
CA SER A 66 0.64 9.54 -2.41
C SER A 66 1.72 10.18 -1.52
N GLY A 67 2.94 10.33 -2.03
CA GLY A 67 4.05 10.96 -1.32
C GLY A 67 4.81 10.01 -0.38
N ILE A 68 4.59 8.70 -0.48
CA ILE A 68 5.37 7.68 0.25
C ILE A 68 6.82 7.72 -0.23
N THR A 69 7.77 7.69 0.69
CA THR A 69 9.20 7.85 0.39
C THR A 69 10.01 6.57 0.48
N GLU A 70 9.45 5.52 1.08
CA GLU A 70 10.15 4.25 1.28
C GLU A 70 9.24 3.03 1.17
N ILE A 71 9.75 1.96 0.56
CA ILE A 71 9.06 0.68 0.37
C ILE A 71 9.94 -0.45 0.94
N LEU A 72 9.38 -1.26 1.83
CA LEU A 72 9.99 -2.51 2.27
C LEU A 72 9.18 -3.69 1.72
N ASN A 73 9.82 -4.52 0.89
CA ASN A 73 9.18 -5.71 0.29
C ASN A 73 9.72 -7.01 0.89
N VAL A 74 8.89 -8.03 1.08
CA VAL A 74 9.36 -9.35 1.54
C VAL A 74 9.91 -10.19 0.39
N SER A 75 9.22 -10.19 -0.76
CA SER A 75 9.57 -11.01 -1.92
C SER A 75 9.52 -10.22 -3.22
N ASP A 76 10.57 -10.38 -4.04
CA ASP A 76 10.65 -9.88 -5.42
C ASP A 76 10.78 -11.03 -6.44
N LYS A 77 9.85 -11.97 -6.37
CA LYS A 77 9.86 -13.19 -7.22
C LYS A 77 9.63 -12.91 -8.72
N HIS A 78 9.15 -11.73 -9.08
CA HIS A 78 8.82 -11.34 -10.45
C HIS A 78 9.76 -10.24 -10.97
N HIS A 79 10.95 -10.14 -10.39
CA HIS A 79 11.93 -9.09 -10.67
C HIS A 79 12.11 -8.85 -12.17
N ASP A 80 12.28 -9.90 -12.98
CA ASP A 80 12.66 -9.77 -14.39
C ASP A 80 11.49 -9.53 -15.35
N THR A 81 10.26 -9.38 -14.83
CA THR A 81 9.10 -9.06 -15.67
C THR A 81 9.09 -7.59 -16.07
N ASP A 82 8.61 -7.29 -17.28
CA ASP A 82 8.56 -5.93 -17.82
C ASP A 82 7.84 -4.94 -16.88
N HIS A 83 6.76 -5.41 -16.24
CA HIS A 83 6.00 -4.64 -15.27
C HIS A 83 6.83 -4.24 -14.04
N MET A 84 7.67 -5.15 -13.53
CA MET A 84 8.52 -4.87 -12.36
C MET A 84 9.75 -4.04 -12.73
N ILE A 85 10.31 -4.23 -13.93
CA ILE A 85 11.37 -3.37 -14.47
C ILE A 85 10.87 -1.92 -14.62
N ALA A 86 9.66 -1.74 -15.17
CA ALA A 86 9.04 -0.42 -15.29
C ALA A 86 8.75 0.20 -13.91
N SER A 87 8.28 -0.61 -12.95
CA SER A 87 8.05 -0.18 -11.57
C SER A 87 9.31 0.38 -10.92
N ARG A 88 10.43 -0.35 -10.96
CA ARG A 88 11.72 0.12 -10.40
C ARG A 88 12.19 1.42 -11.04
N LYS A 89 12.12 1.52 -12.37
CA LYS A 89 12.48 2.76 -13.08
C LYS A 89 11.66 3.95 -12.60
N LEU A 90 10.35 3.78 -12.42
CA LEU A 90 9.48 4.86 -11.91
C LEU A 90 9.88 5.28 -10.48
N LEU A 91 10.14 4.31 -9.60
CA LEU A 91 10.55 4.56 -8.22
C LEU A 91 11.92 5.24 -8.14
N ASP A 92 12.88 4.80 -8.97
CA ASP A 92 14.22 5.39 -9.08
C ASP A 92 14.14 6.85 -9.55
N MET A 93 13.34 7.12 -10.59
CA MET A 93 13.11 8.47 -11.10
C MET A 93 12.48 9.39 -10.06
N ALA A 94 11.57 8.86 -9.25
CA ALA A 94 10.91 9.58 -8.16
C ALA A 94 11.74 9.65 -6.87
N LYS A 95 12.93 9.01 -6.84
CA LYS A 95 13.80 8.91 -5.66
C LYS A 95 13.12 8.28 -4.44
N VAL A 96 12.18 7.36 -4.68
CA VAL A 96 11.55 6.56 -3.62
C VAL A 96 12.49 5.41 -3.28
N LYS A 97 12.85 5.28 -2.00
CA LYS A 97 13.74 4.20 -1.55
C LYS A 97 12.97 2.90 -1.54
N TYR A 98 13.62 1.81 -1.95
CA TYR A 98 13.06 0.47 -1.76
C TYR A 98 14.15 -0.52 -1.35
N SER A 99 13.81 -1.42 -0.43
CA SER A 99 14.71 -2.46 0.04
C SER A 99 13.96 -3.74 0.37
N GLN A 100 14.67 -4.86 0.36
CA GLN A 100 14.11 -6.14 0.75
C GLN A 100 14.16 -6.29 2.27
N PHE A 101 13.01 -6.61 2.86
CA PHE A 101 12.87 -6.91 4.27
C PHE A 101 13.37 -8.33 4.55
N ILE A 102 14.37 -8.43 5.43
CA ILE A 102 14.92 -9.71 5.90
C ILE A 102 14.40 -9.91 7.33
N PRO A 103 13.42 -10.80 7.56
CA PRO A 103 12.87 -11.01 8.88
C PRO A 103 13.90 -11.70 9.79
N SER A 104 14.06 -11.19 11.02
CA SER A 104 14.89 -11.85 12.05
C SER A 104 14.24 -13.14 12.57
N ILE A 105 12.92 -13.24 12.49
CA ILE A 105 12.12 -14.38 12.94
C ILE A 105 11.30 -14.90 11.76
N LYS A 106 11.42 -16.18 11.43
CA LYS A 106 10.75 -16.79 10.26
C LYS A 106 9.25 -16.96 10.43
N THR A 107 8.80 -17.22 11.66
CA THR A 107 7.39 -17.49 11.98
C THR A 107 7.01 -16.73 13.23
N LEU A 108 5.96 -15.92 13.13
CA LEU A 108 5.32 -15.29 14.28
C LEU A 108 4.02 -16.06 14.58
N THR A 109 3.97 -16.76 15.71
CA THR A 109 2.76 -17.44 16.17
C THR A 109 1.99 -16.51 17.10
N ILE A 110 0.73 -16.23 16.76
CA ILE A 110 -0.20 -15.50 17.64
C ILE A 110 -1.04 -16.57 18.34
N ASP A 111 -0.77 -16.82 19.61
CA ASP A 111 -1.50 -17.78 20.43
C ASP A 111 -2.51 -17.05 21.34
N PHE A 112 -3.79 -17.18 21.04
CA PHE A 112 -4.86 -16.56 21.81
C PHE A 112 -5.17 -17.29 23.13
N SER A 113 -4.72 -18.54 23.30
CA SER A 113 -4.93 -19.30 24.55
C SER A 113 -4.08 -18.76 25.71
N SER A 114 -2.95 -18.12 25.39
CA SER A 114 -2.07 -17.45 26.35
C SER A 114 -2.71 -16.30 27.14
N ILE A 115 -3.90 -15.84 26.72
CA ILE A 115 -4.66 -14.80 27.43
C ILE A 115 -5.22 -15.34 28.74
N ASP A 116 -5.67 -16.60 28.77
CA ASP A 116 -6.32 -17.21 29.93
C ASP A 116 -5.32 -17.63 31.02
N ASP A 117 -4.09 -17.97 30.63
CA ASP A 117 -3.02 -18.39 31.55
C ASP A 117 -2.56 -17.28 32.51
N CYS A 118 -2.77 -16.00 32.17
CA CYS A 118 -2.41 -14.87 33.01
C CYS A 118 -3.52 -14.47 34.00
N VAL A 119 -4.78 -14.82 33.72
CA VAL A 119 -5.93 -14.36 34.51
C VAL A 119 -6.21 -15.28 35.71
N TYR A 120 -5.97 -16.59 35.61
CA TYR A 120 -6.33 -17.53 36.70
C TYR A 120 -5.28 -17.65 37.82
N ASN A 121 -4.04 -17.21 37.59
CA ASN A 121 -2.94 -17.37 38.55
C ASN A 121 -2.83 -16.21 39.56
N HIS A 122 -3.68 -15.17 39.47
CA HIS A 122 -3.66 -14.02 40.39
C HIS A 122 -4.87 -13.93 41.34
N TRP A 123 -5.89 -14.78 41.16
CA TRP A 123 -7.11 -14.80 41.99
C TRP A 123 -7.25 -16.06 42.86
N THR A 124 -6.22 -16.89 42.95
CA THR A 124 -6.21 -18.16 43.72
C THR A 124 -5.14 -18.23 44.83
N GLN A 125 -4.71 -17.08 45.38
CA GLN A 125 -4.00 -17.02 46.67
C GLN A 125 -4.84 -16.33 47.73
#